data_AF-A0A1I7NEW1-F1
#
_entry.id   AF-A0A1I7NEW1-F1
#
_cell.length_a   1.000
_cell.length_b   1.000
_cell.length_c   1.000
_cell.angle_alpha   90.00
_cell.angle_beta   90.00
_cell.angle_gamma   90.00
#
_symmetry.space_group_name_H-M   'P 1'
#
loop_
_entity.id
_entity.type
_entity.pdbx_description
1 polymer ?
#
loop_
_entity_poly.entity_id
_entity_poly.type
_entity_poly.pdbx_seq_one_letter_code
_entity_poly.pdbx_strand_id
1 'polypeptide(L)'
;MFLRKDSGLQFAQAAPVLEIKALKDSGEFEGYGSTFGGEPDSYGDIIAAGAYADSLAEHAANGTMPKMFWQHDPSQPIGKWLDAKEDSTGLFLRGKLNMGVQRAREAYELLKEGDIDGLSIGYRIREYKVDADTGVWTLEKLDLKEVSVVSIGANSSATVSSVKAMKAATELTDKLKAGDRLSEREFETWLKGLGFSNSQAERAARVHLKGQGDPAEADQSLAFLQALRG
;
A
#
# COMPACT_ATOMS: atom_id res chain seq x y z
N MET A 1 44.32 21.16 39.39
CA MET A 1 43.22 20.19 39.59
C MET A 1 42.02 20.68 38.78
N PHE A 2 41.68 19.90 37.73
CA PHE A 2 40.49 19.93 36.87
C PHE A 2 40.13 21.16 36.02
N LEU A 3 40.66 21.09 34.79
CA LEU A 3 40.09 21.41 33.46
C LEU A 3 38.56 21.60 33.39
N ARG A 4 38.10 22.70 32.79
CA ARG A 4 36.81 22.76 32.06
C ARG A 4 37.12 22.73 30.57
N LYS A 5 36.71 21.64 29.91
CA LYS A 5 36.74 21.46 28.45
C LYS A 5 35.40 21.92 27.88
N ASP A 6 35.48 22.68 26.79
CA ASP A 6 34.39 22.82 25.83
C ASP A 6 33.91 21.44 25.36
N SER A 7 32.59 21.29 25.26
CA SER A 7 31.99 20.28 24.39
C SER A 7 30.62 20.79 23.96
N GLY A 8 30.58 21.41 22.77
CA GLY A 8 29.36 21.63 22.04
C GLY A 8 28.63 20.31 21.87
N LEU A 9 27.35 20.29 22.23
CA LEU A 9 26.47 19.20 21.85
C LEU A 9 26.31 19.29 20.32
N GLN A 10 27.06 18.45 19.62
CA GLN A 10 26.80 18.11 18.24
C GLN A 10 25.36 17.59 18.19
N PHE A 11 24.51 18.24 17.41
CA PHE A 11 23.23 17.67 17.00
C PHE A 11 23.55 16.35 16.32
N ALA A 12 23.32 15.24 17.05
CA ALA A 12 23.33 13.92 16.47
C ALA A 12 22.25 13.91 15.39
N GLN A 13 22.74 14.00 14.15
CA GLN A 13 22.19 13.45 12.92
C GLN A 13 20.76 12.91 13.12
N ALA A 14 19.79 13.70 12.67
CA ALA A 14 18.39 13.33 12.63
C ALA A 14 18.27 11.85 12.21
N ALA A 15 17.64 11.07 13.08
CA ALA A 15 17.59 9.63 13.00
C ALA A 15 17.17 9.14 11.60
N PRO A 16 17.76 8.04 11.10
CA PRO A 16 17.57 7.50 9.75
C PRO A 16 16.23 6.77 9.62
N VAL A 17 15.12 7.46 9.91
CA VAL A 17 13.76 6.89 10.00
C VAL A 17 12.93 7.17 8.74
N LEU A 18 13.53 7.81 7.73
CA LEU A 18 12.92 8.04 6.40
C LEU A 18 13.51 7.16 5.30
N GLU A 19 14.19 6.06 5.64
CA GLU A 19 14.17 4.87 4.78
C GLU A 19 12.88 4.09 5.05
N ILE A 20 11.74 4.72 4.77
CA ILE A 20 10.59 3.96 4.26
C ILE A 20 11.21 3.07 3.18
N LYS A 21 11.01 1.76 3.24
CA LYS A 21 11.42 0.86 2.15
C LYS A 21 10.77 1.40 0.88
N ALA A 22 11.50 2.29 0.23
CA ALA A 22 11.18 2.85 -1.05
C ALA A 22 10.90 1.64 -1.93
N LEU A 23 10.08 1.82 -2.97
CA LEU A 23 10.32 1.00 -4.15
C LEU A 23 11.83 0.95 -4.30
N LYS A 24 12.45 -0.21 -4.06
CA LYS A 24 13.92 -0.32 -4.15
C LYS A 24 14.27 0.27 -5.51
N ASP A 25 15.48 0.81 -5.70
CA ASP A 25 15.95 1.26 -7.03
C ASP A 25 15.75 0.19 -8.14
N SER A 26 15.47 -1.06 -7.75
CA SER A 26 14.98 -2.12 -8.62
C SER A 26 13.62 -1.86 -9.31
N GLY A 27 12.80 -0.88 -8.92
CA GLY A 27 11.45 -0.65 -9.47
C GLY A 27 10.43 -1.72 -9.07
N GLU A 28 10.65 -2.42 -7.94
CA GLU A 28 9.74 -3.44 -7.43
C GLU A 28 8.69 -2.83 -6.51
N PHE A 29 7.45 -3.29 -6.63
CA PHE A 29 6.32 -2.82 -5.84
C PHE A 29 5.27 -3.91 -5.65
N GLU A 30 4.36 -3.71 -4.71
CA GLU A 30 3.25 -4.61 -4.42
C GLU A 30 1.97 -3.83 -4.10
N GLY A 31 0.83 -4.46 -4.33
CA GLY A 31 -0.47 -3.83 -4.13
C GLY A 31 -1.63 -4.75 -4.46
N TYR A 32 -2.83 -4.24 -4.26
CA TYR A 32 -4.06 -4.92 -4.62
C TYR A 32 -4.56 -4.38 -5.96
N GLY A 33 -4.73 -5.25 -6.95
CA GLY A 33 -5.30 -4.88 -8.25
C GLY A 33 -6.83 -4.70 -8.19
N SER A 34 -7.47 -5.42 -7.27
CA SER A 34 -8.88 -5.26 -6.89
C SER A 34 -9.06 -5.82 -5.47
N THR A 35 -10.05 -5.30 -4.75
CA THR A 35 -10.51 -5.91 -3.48
C THR A 35 -11.81 -6.68 -3.71
N PHE A 36 -12.08 -7.66 -2.82
CA PHE A 36 -13.30 -8.46 -2.87
C PHE A 36 -14.39 -7.87 -1.98
N GLY A 37 -15.65 -7.99 -2.43
CA GLY A 37 -16.81 -7.48 -1.71
C GLY A 37 -16.75 -5.97 -1.49
N GLY A 38 -17.41 -5.51 -0.42
CA GLY A 38 -17.48 -4.09 -0.06
C GLY A 38 -18.45 -3.31 -0.93
N GLU A 39 -18.22 -2.00 -1.01
CA GLU A 39 -19.00 -1.12 -1.89
C GLU A 39 -18.68 -1.41 -3.36
N PRO A 40 -19.68 -1.30 -4.26
CA PRO A 40 -19.44 -1.37 -5.70
C PRO A 40 -18.37 -0.37 -6.14
N ASP A 41 -17.58 -0.77 -7.14
CA ASP A 41 -16.58 0.11 -7.74
C ASP A 41 -17.21 1.26 -8.54
N SER A 42 -16.40 2.11 -9.17
CA SER A 42 -16.90 3.25 -9.94
C SER A 42 -17.82 2.89 -11.13
N TYR A 43 -17.83 1.63 -11.54
CA TYR A 43 -18.70 1.09 -12.60
C TYR A 43 -19.94 0.39 -12.04
N GLY A 44 -20.05 0.22 -10.72
CA GLY A 44 -21.16 -0.43 -10.05
C GLY A 44 -20.97 -1.94 -9.87
N ASP A 45 -19.74 -2.44 -10.02
CA ASP A 45 -19.43 -3.85 -9.95
C ASP A 45 -18.78 -4.24 -8.61
N ILE A 46 -19.06 -5.46 -8.15
CA ILE A 46 -18.41 -6.10 -7.00
C ILE A 46 -17.67 -7.33 -7.51
N ILE A 47 -16.41 -7.51 -7.09
CA ILE A 47 -15.64 -8.71 -7.38
C ILE A 47 -15.86 -9.74 -6.26
N ALA A 48 -16.26 -10.95 -6.62
CA ALA A 48 -16.36 -12.05 -5.67
C ALA A 48 -14.99 -12.66 -5.33
N ALA A 49 -14.82 -13.17 -4.11
CA ALA A 49 -13.66 -13.98 -3.78
C ALA A 49 -13.64 -15.25 -4.64
N GLY A 50 -12.48 -15.59 -5.21
CA GLY A 50 -12.35 -16.71 -6.15
C GLY A 50 -12.53 -16.32 -7.62
N ALA A 51 -12.88 -15.06 -7.92
CA ALA A 51 -13.16 -14.62 -9.29
C ALA A 51 -11.99 -14.79 -10.25
N TYR A 52 -10.75 -14.77 -9.76
CA TYR A 52 -9.54 -14.94 -10.57
C TYR A 52 -8.94 -16.33 -10.48
N ALA A 53 -9.43 -17.22 -9.62
CA ALA A 53 -8.80 -18.50 -9.32
C ALA A 53 -8.49 -19.33 -10.60
N ASP A 54 -9.49 -19.48 -11.48
CA ASP A 54 -9.35 -20.22 -12.73
C ASP A 54 -8.35 -19.53 -13.68
N SER A 55 -8.40 -18.20 -13.78
CA SER A 55 -7.53 -17.42 -14.67
C SER A 55 -6.09 -17.40 -14.20
N LEU A 56 -5.85 -17.34 -12.89
CA LEU A 56 -4.50 -17.44 -12.31
C LEU A 56 -3.93 -18.84 -12.48
N ALA A 57 -4.75 -19.89 -12.33
CA ALA A 57 -4.34 -21.26 -12.62
C ALA A 57 -3.96 -21.45 -14.10
N GLU A 58 -4.74 -20.88 -15.02
CA GLU A 58 -4.42 -20.89 -16.46
C GLU A 58 -3.11 -20.16 -16.76
N HIS A 59 -2.88 -19.00 -16.16
CA HIS A 59 -1.62 -18.27 -16.28
C HIS A 59 -0.43 -19.10 -15.78
N ALA A 60 -0.55 -19.71 -14.61
CA ALA A 60 0.47 -20.57 -14.02
C ALA A 60 0.79 -21.78 -14.90
N ALA A 61 -0.24 -22.49 -15.40
CA ALA A 61 -0.08 -23.64 -16.29
C ALA A 61 0.66 -23.29 -17.59
N ASN A 62 0.45 -22.07 -18.10
CA ASN A 62 1.09 -21.58 -19.31
C ASN A 62 2.43 -20.87 -19.06
N GLY A 63 2.89 -20.75 -17.81
CA GLY A 63 4.10 -20.00 -17.47
C GLY A 63 4.00 -18.50 -17.80
N THR A 64 2.80 -17.94 -17.73
CA THR A 64 2.51 -16.54 -18.05
C THR A 64 1.99 -15.78 -16.84
N MET A 65 1.84 -14.46 -16.99
CA MET A 65 1.21 -13.56 -16.03
C MET A 65 0.30 -12.58 -16.76
N PRO A 66 -0.66 -11.94 -16.07
CA PRO A 66 -1.35 -10.77 -16.57
C PRO A 66 -0.35 -9.71 -17.04
N LYS A 67 -0.75 -8.87 -18.00
CA LYS A 67 0.12 -7.78 -18.47
C LYS A 67 0.13 -6.61 -17.46
N MET A 68 1.20 -5.83 -17.52
CA MET A 68 1.34 -4.59 -16.74
C MET A 68 1.47 -3.43 -17.71
N PHE A 69 0.36 -2.72 -17.92
CA PHE A 69 0.32 -1.54 -18.78
C PHE A 69 0.27 -0.24 -17.97
N TRP A 70 0.52 0.85 -18.67
CA TRP A 70 0.22 2.19 -18.20
C TRP A 70 -1.18 2.59 -18.66
N GLN A 71 -2.07 2.98 -17.74
CA GLN A 71 -3.40 3.54 -18.08
C GLN A 71 -4.22 2.66 -19.03
N HIS A 72 -4.16 1.32 -18.87
CA HIS A 72 -4.84 0.37 -19.75
C HIS A 72 -4.41 0.39 -21.22
N ASP A 73 -3.32 1.08 -21.58
CA ASP A 73 -2.84 1.19 -22.96
C ASP A 73 -1.95 0.00 -23.34
N PRO A 74 -2.40 -0.94 -24.21
CA PRO A 74 -1.61 -2.10 -24.59
C PRO A 74 -0.33 -1.76 -25.37
N SER A 75 -0.22 -0.54 -25.90
CA SER A 75 0.99 -0.05 -26.56
C SER A 75 2.07 0.41 -25.57
N GLN A 76 1.74 0.50 -24.27
CA GLN A 76 2.63 0.97 -23.21
C GLN A 76 2.83 -0.09 -22.11
N PRO A 77 3.47 -1.23 -22.41
CA PRO A 77 3.92 -2.16 -21.38
C PRO A 77 5.06 -1.53 -20.56
N ILE A 78 4.87 -1.48 -19.24
CA ILE A 78 5.81 -0.80 -18.32
C ILE A 78 6.56 -1.75 -17.39
N GLY A 79 6.25 -3.05 -17.41
CA GLY A 79 6.89 -4.01 -16.52
C GLY A 79 6.31 -5.41 -16.60
N LYS A 80 6.49 -6.17 -15.53
CA LYS A 80 5.92 -7.51 -15.37
C LYS A 80 5.51 -7.77 -13.92
N TRP A 81 4.47 -8.58 -13.76
CA TRP A 81 4.14 -9.18 -12.47
C TRP A 81 5.07 -10.36 -12.18
N LEU A 82 5.52 -10.45 -10.93
CA LEU A 82 6.40 -11.50 -10.39
C LEU A 82 5.61 -12.51 -9.55
N ASP A 83 4.51 -12.07 -8.96
CA ASP A 83 3.57 -12.89 -8.20
C ASP A 83 2.16 -12.30 -8.33
N ALA A 84 1.15 -13.15 -8.37
CA ALA A 84 -0.26 -12.79 -8.44
C ALA A 84 -1.09 -13.88 -7.75
N LYS A 85 -1.85 -13.50 -6.73
CA LYS A 85 -2.65 -14.43 -5.93
C LYS A 85 -3.88 -13.75 -5.35
N GLU A 86 -4.88 -14.55 -5.04
CA GLU A 86 -6.00 -14.11 -4.24
C GLU A 86 -5.70 -14.33 -2.74
N ASP A 87 -6.14 -13.40 -1.91
CA ASP A 87 -6.22 -13.56 -0.46
C ASP A 87 -7.60 -13.13 0.06
N SER A 88 -7.77 -13.02 1.38
CA SER A 88 -9.05 -12.60 1.97
C SER A 88 -9.45 -11.15 1.64
N THR A 89 -8.51 -10.33 1.18
CA THR A 89 -8.71 -8.92 0.85
C THR A 89 -9.04 -8.74 -0.62
N GLY A 90 -8.34 -9.46 -1.52
CA GLY A 90 -8.44 -9.22 -2.95
C GLY A 90 -7.40 -9.93 -3.80
N LEU A 91 -7.22 -9.43 -5.02
CA LEU A 91 -6.13 -9.84 -5.90
C LEU A 91 -4.86 -9.10 -5.52
N PHE A 92 -3.96 -9.77 -4.80
CA PHE A 92 -2.64 -9.28 -4.44
C PHE A 92 -1.65 -9.53 -5.59
N LEU A 93 -0.85 -8.51 -5.92
CA LEU A 93 0.22 -8.63 -6.90
C LEU A 93 1.53 -8.05 -6.38
N ARG A 94 2.63 -8.67 -6.82
CA ARG A 94 3.99 -8.13 -6.67
C ARG A 94 4.62 -8.02 -8.04
N GLY A 95 5.08 -6.83 -8.40
CA GLY A 95 5.52 -6.49 -9.75
C GLY A 95 6.87 -5.79 -9.79
N LYS A 96 7.38 -5.63 -11.01
CA LYS A 96 8.61 -4.90 -11.31
C LYS A 96 8.47 -4.07 -12.56
N LEU A 97 8.70 -2.76 -12.42
CA LEU A 97 8.81 -1.83 -13.54
C LEU A 97 10.09 -2.12 -14.34
N ASN A 98 9.99 -2.05 -15.65
CA ASN A 98 11.14 -2.18 -16.54
C ASN A 98 11.82 -0.81 -16.69
N MET A 99 12.81 -0.52 -15.84
CA MET A 99 13.51 0.77 -15.83
C MET A 99 14.26 1.11 -17.14
N GLY A 100 14.39 0.16 -18.08
CA GLY A 100 14.86 0.45 -19.44
C GLY A 100 13.83 1.20 -20.30
N VAL A 101 12.54 1.07 -20.00
CA VAL A 101 11.43 1.74 -20.70
C VAL A 101 11.19 3.11 -20.10
N GLN A 102 11.10 4.15 -20.95
CA GLN A 102 10.89 5.53 -20.49
C GLN A 102 9.60 5.68 -19.67
N ARG A 103 8.47 5.19 -20.18
CA ARG A 103 7.18 5.28 -19.48
C ARG A 103 7.21 4.61 -18.10
N ALA A 104 7.96 3.51 -17.96
CA ALA A 104 8.11 2.83 -16.67
C ALA A 104 8.89 3.68 -15.65
N ARG A 105 9.90 4.43 -16.08
CA ARG A 105 10.62 5.39 -15.22
C ARG A 105 9.75 6.55 -14.80
N GLU A 106 8.93 7.09 -15.73
CA GLU A 106 7.95 8.13 -15.40
C GLU A 106 6.93 7.61 -14.39
N ALA A 107 6.37 6.42 -14.60
CA ALA A 107 5.46 5.78 -13.64
C ALA A 107 6.12 5.54 -12.27
N TYR A 108 7.40 5.14 -12.25
CA TYR A 108 8.16 4.98 -11.01
C TYR A 108 8.26 6.29 -10.22
N GLU A 109 8.64 7.40 -10.85
CA GLU A 109 8.75 8.69 -10.14
C GLU A 109 7.38 9.17 -9.66
N LEU A 110 6.32 9.02 -10.48
CA LEU A 110 4.95 9.37 -10.06
C LEU A 110 4.46 8.54 -8.87
N LEU A 111 4.74 7.23 -8.86
CA LEU A 111 4.41 6.35 -7.74
C LEU A 111 5.24 6.70 -6.49
N LYS A 112 6.52 7.00 -6.67
CA LYS A 112 7.45 7.32 -5.59
C LYS A 112 7.10 8.64 -4.90
N GLU A 113 6.74 9.66 -5.66
CA GLU A 113 6.28 10.95 -5.13
C GLU A 113 4.82 10.89 -4.62
N GLY A 114 4.10 9.83 -4.97
CA GLY A 114 2.71 9.62 -4.55
C GLY A 114 1.68 10.42 -5.36
N ASP A 115 2.08 10.94 -6.52
CA ASP A 115 1.18 11.60 -7.49
C ASP A 115 0.12 10.62 -8.01
N ILE A 116 0.47 9.33 -8.07
CA ILE A 116 -0.43 8.22 -8.38
C ILE A 116 -0.19 7.07 -7.42
N ASP A 117 -1.23 6.29 -7.15
CA ASP A 117 -1.16 5.07 -6.36
C ASP A 117 -2.05 3.94 -6.90
N GLY A 118 -2.82 4.19 -7.96
CA GLY A 118 -3.88 3.33 -8.42
C GLY A 118 -3.40 2.09 -9.16
N LEU A 119 -4.07 0.97 -8.88
CA LEU A 119 -4.08 -0.22 -9.71
C LEU A 119 -5.49 -0.47 -10.25
N SER A 120 -5.57 -1.01 -11.45
CA SER A 120 -6.85 -1.36 -12.06
C SER A 120 -6.71 -2.61 -12.91
N ILE A 121 -7.73 -3.45 -12.88
CA ILE A 121 -7.79 -4.72 -13.59
C ILE A 121 -8.43 -4.53 -14.97
N GLY A 122 -7.97 -5.33 -15.91
CA GLY A 122 -8.54 -5.45 -17.24
C GLY A 122 -8.84 -6.91 -17.49
N TYR A 123 -10.12 -7.22 -17.74
CA TYR A 123 -10.61 -8.58 -17.71
C TYR A 123 -11.70 -8.84 -18.75
N ARG A 124 -12.08 -10.11 -18.91
CA ARG A 124 -13.35 -10.51 -19.53
C ARG A 124 -14.21 -11.25 -18.53
N ILE A 125 -15.50 -10.93 -18.51
CA ILE A 125 -16.46 -11.60 -17.62
C ILE A 125 -16.77 -12.98 -18.17
N ARG A 126 -16.63 -14.02 -17.34
CA ARG A 126 -17.08 -15.39 -17.65
C ARG A 126 -18.39 -15.72 -16.95
N GLU A 127 -18.49 -15.42 -15.65
CA GLU A 127 -19.68 -15.65 -14.84
C GLU A 127 -19.94 -14.44 -13.94
N TYR A 128 -21.21 -14.08 -13.76
CA TYR A 128 -21.65 -12.99 -12.92
C TYR A 128 -23.08 -13.26 -12.39
N LYS A 129 -23.43 -12.56 -11.32
CA LYS A 129 -24.80 -12.45 -10.81
C LYS A 129 -25.21 -10.99 -10.78
N VAL A 130 -26.51 -10.74 -10.98
CA VAL A 130 -27.09 -9.40 -10.86
C VAL A 130 -28.10 -9.43 -9.73
N ASP A 131 -27.94 -8.52 -8.79
CA ASP A 131 -28.96 -8.26 -7.79
C ASP A 131 -30.08 -7.44 -8.43
N ALA A 132 -31.30 -8.00 -8.48
CA ALA A 132 -32.41 -7.39 -9.22
C ALA A 132 -32.98 -6.12 -8.53
N ASP A 133 -32.76 -5.96 -7.23
CA ASP A 133 -33.29 -4.84 -6.45
C ASP A 133 -32.36 -3.63 -6.51
N THR A 134 -31.06 -3.88 -6.46
CA THR A 134 -30.01 -2.84 -6.46
C THR A 134 -29.39 -2.61 -7.84
N GLY A 135 -29.52 -3.57 -8.75
CA GLY A 135 -28.88 -3.54 -10.07
C GLY A 135 -27.37 -3.81 -10.04
N VAL A 136 -26.80 -4.13 -8.88
CA VAL A 136 -25.35 -4.36 -8.69
C VAL A 136 -24.94 -5.70 -9.31
N TRP A 137 -23.84 -5.68 -10.05
CA TRP A 137 -23.25 -6.88 -10.62
C TRP A 137 -22.19 -7.43 -9.68
N THR A 138 -22.31 -8.72 -9.35
CA THR A 138 -21.26 -9.47 -8.66
C THR A 138 -20.56 -10.35 -9.68
N LEU A 139 -19.29 -10.06 -9.96
CA LEU A 139 -18.49 -10.79 -10.94
C LEU A 139 -17.88 -12.03 -10.25
N GLU A 140 -18.30 -13.21 -10.68
CA GLU A 140 -17.99 -14.49 -10.02
C GLU A 140 -16.81 -15.23 -10.66
N LYS A 141 -16.62 -15.09 -11.97
CA LYS A 141 -15.43 -15.61 -12.67
C LYS A 141 -14.98 -14.67 -13.76
N LEU A 142 -13.69 -14.38 -13.77
CA LEU A 142 -13.06 -13.40 -14.64
C LEU A 142 -11.82 -14.00 -15.32
N ASP A 143 -11.70 -13.69 -16.61
CA ASP A 143 -10.43 -13.81 -17.32
C ASP A 143 -9.57 -12.58 -17.06
N LEU A 144 -8.62 -12.68 -16.16
CA LEU A 144 -7.67 -11.62 -15.90
C LEU A 144 -6.72 -11.48 -17.09
N LYS A 145 -6.74 -10.34 -17.78
CA LYS A 145 -5.85 -10.08 -18.93
C LYS A 145 -4.68 -9.21 -18.53
N GLU A 146 -4.93 -8.20 -17.71
CA GLU A 146 -3.94 -7.24 -17.30
C GLU A 146 -4.28 -6.64 -15.93
N VAL A 147 -3.25 -6.08 -15.29
CA VAL A 147 -3.39 -5.17 -14.16
C VAL A 147 -2.46 -3.99 -14.42
N SER A 148 -3.05 -2.82 -14.61
CA SER A 148 -2.38 -1.59 -14.99
C SER A 148 -2.05 -0.70 -13.80
N VAL A 149 -0.96 0.05 -13.93
CA VAL A 149 -0.74 1.24 -13.10
C VAL A 149 -1.56 2.37 -13.69
N VAL A 150 -2.41 2.98 -12.87
CA VAL A 150 -3.36 4.01 -13.30
C VAL A 150 -3.34 5.22 -12.38
N SER A 151 -3.72 6.39 -12.90
CA SER A 151 -3.88 7.60 -12.09
C SER A 151 -5.11 7.51 -11.18
N ILE A 152 -6.18 6.88 -11.65
CA ILE A 152 -7.44 6.71 -10.92
C ILE A 152 -7.91 5.27 -11.11
N GLY A 153 -7.91 4.50 -10.02
CA GLY A 153 -8.43 3.13 -9.99
C GLY A 153 -9.96 3.12 -9.97
N ALA A 154 -10.57 2.14 -10.63
CA ALA A 154 -12.03 1.93 -10.56
C ALA A 154 -12.46 1.57 -9.13
N ASN A 155 -11.66 0.72 -8.48
CA ASN A 155 -11.76 0.40 -7.07
C ASN A 155 -10.77 1.30 -6.30
N SER A 156 -11.28 2.20 -5.47
CA SER A 156 -10.46 3.14 -4.69
C SER A 156 -9.57 2.48 -3.63
N SER A 157 -9.84 1.22 -3.28
CA SER A 157 -9.03 0.42 -2.36
C SER A 157 -7.92 -0.38 -3.06
N ALA A 158 -7.94 -0.42 -4.40
CA ALA A 158 -6.94 -1.07 -5.22
C ALA A 158 -5.75 -0.14 -5.49
N THR A 159 -4.78 -0.15 -4.57
CA THR A 159 -3.62 0.75 -4.64
C THR A 159 -2.30 0.02 -4.40
N VAL A 160 -1.20 0.65 -4.83
CA VAL A 160 0.16 0.28 -4.45
C VAL A 160 0.33 0.51 -2.94
N SER A 161 0.76 -0.52 -2.23
CA SER A 161 0.73 -0.56 -0.76
C SER A 161 1.74 0.39 -0.11
N SER A 162 2.92 0.57 -0.72
CA SER A 162 3.93 1.51 -0.24
C SER A 162 3.47 2.96 -0.35
N VAL A 163 2.79 3.33 -1.44
CA VAL A 163 2.28 4.69 -1.65
C VAL A 163 1.15 5.00 -0.68
N LYS A 164 0.25 4.04 -0.44
CA LYS A 164 -0.80 4.15 0.58
C LYS A 164 -0.22 4.39 1.98
N ALA A 165 0.84 3.68 2.35
CA ALA A 165 1.54 3.88 3.62
C ALA A 165 2.20 5.26 3.71
N MET A 166 2.83 5.73 2.63
CA MET A 166 3.42 7.07 2.56
C MET A 166 2.36 8.16 2.69
N LYS A 167 1.25 8.06 1.96
CA LYS A 167 0.13 9.01 2.04
C LYS A 167 -0.46 9.05 3.45
N ALA A 168 -0.69 7.89 4.06
CA ALA A 168 -1.16 7.81 5.44
C ALA A 168 -0.17 8.47 6.42
N ALA A 169 1.14 8.30 6.22
CA ALA A 169 2.16 8.95 7.04
C ALA A 169 2.20 10.48 6.84
N THR A 170 2.05 10.96 5.61
CA THR A 170 1.98 12.39 5.29
C THR A 170 0.74 13.03 5.89
N GLU A 171 -0.44 12.42 5.72
CA GLU A 171 -1.70 12.87 6.33
C GLU A 171 -1.60 12.92 7.86
N LEU A 172 -0.96 11.91 8.47
CA LEU A 172 -0.66 11.91 9.90
C LEU A 172 0.25 13.07 10.30
N THR A 173 1.31 13.28 9.51
CA THR A 173 2.30 14.33 9.77
C THR A 173 1.66 15.71 9.70
N ASP A 174 0.76 15.93 8.75
CA ASP A 174 0.06 17.21 8.60
C ASP A 174 -0.97 17.43 9.70
N LYS A 175 -1.66 16.37 10.16
CA LYS A 175 -2.49 16.43 11.39
C LYS A 175 -1.67 16.78 12.62
N LEU A 176 -0.52 16.13 12.81
CA LEU A 176 0.38 16.43 13.92
C LEU A 176 0.91 17.87 13.87
N LYS A 177 1.26 18.39 12.68
CA LYS A 177 1.63 19.80 12.49
C LYS A 177 0.47 20.76 12.79
N ALA A 178 -0.76 20.36 12.47
CA ALA A 178 -1.98 21.12 12.77
C ALA A 178 -2.36 21.08 14.27
N GLY A 179 -1.70 20.23 15.07
CA GLY A 179 -2.03 20.03 16.49
C GLY A 179 -3.22 19.10 16.72
N ASP A 180 -3.68 18.40 15.69
CA ASP A 180 -4.80 17.46 15.77
C ASP A 180 -4.40 16.18 16.51
N ARG A 181 -5.38 15.58 17.20
CA ARG A 181 -5.18 14.34 17.94
C ARG A 181 -5.30 13.13 17.02
N LEU A 182 -4.34 12.23 17.07
CA LEU A 182 -4.41 10.93 16.41
C LEU A 182 -5.31 9.97 17.19
N SER A 183 -6.19 9.29 16.47
CA SER A 183 -6.92 8.14 16.98
C SER A 183 -6.04 6.89 17.05
N GLU A 184 -6.48 5.89 17.80
CA GLU A 184 -5.79 4.58 17.93
C GLU A 184 -5.60 3.91 16.58
N ARG A 185 -6.62 3.95 15.72
CA ARG A 185 -6.58 3.39 14.36
C ARG A 185 -5.57 4.11 13.45
N GLU A 186 -5.45 5.43 13.56
CA GLU A 186 -4.50 6.23 12.77
C GLU A 186 -3.06 5.94 13.20
N PHE A 187 -2.82 5.86 14.51
CA PHE A 187 -1.52 5.50 15.06
C PHE A 187 -1.11 4.08 14.67
N GLU A 188 -2.03 3.12 14.73
CA GLU A 188 -1.80 1.76 14.24
C GLU A 188 -1.46 1.72 12.75
N THR A 189 -2.20 2.47 11.93
CA THR A 189 -1.98 2.52 10.47
C THR A 189 -0.59 3.07 10.16
N TRP A 190 -0.16 4.09 10.89
CA TRP A 190 1.19 4.64 10.77
C TRP A 190 2.28 3.63 11.15
N LEU A 191 2.12 2.92 12.27
CA LEU A 191 3.06 1.87 12.66
C LEU A 191 3.11 0.74 11.63
N LYS A 192 1.97 0.34 11.05
CA LYS A 192 1.95 -0.63 9.95
C LYS A 192 2.71 -0.12 8.72
N GLY A 193 2.57 1.17 8.39
CA GLY A 193 3.33 1.83 7.34
C GLY A 193 4.84 1.85 7.57
N LEU A 194 5.26 1.84 8.84
CA LEU A 194 6.66 1.68 9.26
C LEU A 194 7.13 0.20 9.28
N GLY A 195 6.28 -0.75 8.90
CA GLY A 195 6.60 -2.17 8.78
C GLY A 195 6.36 -3.00 10.03
N PHE A 196 5.64 -2.48 11.03
CA PHE A 196 5.25 -3.24 12.23
C PHE A 196 4.07 -4.18 11.95
N SER A 197 4.08 -5.38 12.54
CA SER A 197 2.94 -6.32 12.46
C SER A 197 1.69 -5.75 13.15
N ASN A 198 0.51 -6.25 12.79
CA ASN A 198 -0.77 -5.86 13.43
C ASN A 198 -0.68 -5.90 14.97
N SER A 199 -0.07 -6.95 15.52
CA SER A 199 0.08 -7.10 16.97
C SER A 199 1.04 -6.07 17.61
N GLN A 200 2.09 -5.66 16.89
CA GLN A 200 3.03 -4.64 17.38
C GLN A 200 2.40 -3.25 17.32
N ALA A 201 1.67 -2.96 16.25
CA ALA A 201 0.97 -1.70 16.07
C ALA A 201 -0.07 -1.45 17.18
N GLU A 202 -0.93 -2.45 17.44
CA GLU A 202 -1.97 -2.37 18.48
C GLU A 202 -1.38 -2.21 19.89
N ARG A 203 -0.31 -2.95 20.21
CA ARG A 203 0.38 -2.82 21.51
C ARG A 203 0.93 -1.41 21.72
N ALA A 204 1.62 -0.87 20.71
CA ALA A 204 2.19 0.48 20.80
C ALA A 204 1.10 1.56 20.91
N ALA A 205 -0.02 1.42 20.18
CA ALA A 205 -1.16 2.33 20.29
C ALA A 205 -1.76 2.35 21.70
N ARG A 206 -2.00 1.16 22.28
CA ARG A 206 -2.54 1.01 23.64
C ARG A 206 -1.63 1.59 24.72
N VAL A 207 -0.30 1.50 24.57
CA VAL A 207 0.67 2.02 25.54
C VAL A 207 0.78 3.55 25.49
N HIS A 208 0.59 4.17 24.32
CA HIS A 208 0.83 5.62 24.14
C HIS A 208 -0.43 6.48 24.10
N LEU A 209 -1.60 5.92 23.77
CA LEU A 209 -2.84 6.69 23.77
C LEU A 209 -3.61 6.62 25.10
N LYS A 210 -3.23 5.70 26.00
CA LYS A 210 -3.76 5.65 27.37
C LYS A 210 -3.05 6.67 28.28
N GLY A 211 -3.49 7.91 28.21
CA GLY A 211 -3.08 8.97 29.13
C GLY A 211 -2.36 10.09 28.40
N GLN A 212 -3.10 10.95 27.71
CA GLN A 212 -2.54 12.16 27.13
C GLN A 212 -2.66 13.31 28.13
N GLY A 213 -1.60 13.51 28.92
CA GLY A 213 -1.28 14.73 29.66
C GLY A 213 0.23 14.94 29.60
N ASP A 214 0.64 16.15 29.20
CA ASP A 214 2.00 16.67 28.99
C ASP A 214 3.01 15.81 28.21
N PRO A 215 4.00 16.43 27.50
CA PRO A 215 4.96 15.68 26.69
C PRO A 215 5.71 14.64 27.52
N ALA A 216 5.74 13.42 27.00
CA ALA A 216 6.37 12.26 27.61
C ALA A 216 7.84 12.53 27.96
N GLU A 217 8.23 12.30 29.22
CA GLU A 217 9.64 12.33 29.64
C GLU A 217 10.46 11.22 28.94
N ALA A 218 11.78 11.42 28.84
CA ALA A 218 12.71 10.58 28.08
C ALA A 218 12.63 9.07 28.38
N ASP A 219 12.22 8.68 29.60
CA ASP A 219 12.03 7.27 29.99
C ASP A 219 10.86 6.60 29.27
N GLN A 220 9.79 7.35 28.95
CA GLN A 220 8.64 6.82 28.21
C GLN A 220 8.99 6.56 26.74
N SER A 221 9.92 7.33 26.17
CA SER A 221 10.46 7.12 24.83
C SER A 221 11.30 5.85 24.75
N LEU A 222 12.03 5.49 25.82
CA LEU A 222 12.78 4.25 25.89
C LEU A 222 11.84 3.03 25.99
N ALA A 223 10.78 3.15 26.80
CA ALA A 223 9.75 2.13 26.92
C ALA A 223 9.01 1.88 25.59
N PHE A 224 8.77 2.94 24.81
CA PHE A 224 8.24 2.84 23.46
C PHE A 224 9.14 2.03 22.53
N LEU A 225 10.44 2.36 22.50
CA LEU A 225 11.42 1.67 21.67
C LEU A 225 11.59 0.19 22.09
N GLN A 226 11.45 -0.11 23.38
CA GLN A 226 11.45 -1.49 23.89
C GLN A 226 10.19 -2.25 23.49
N ALA A 227 9.00 -1.64 23.61
CA ALA A 227 7.73 -2.25 23.22
C ALA A 227 7.63 -2.56 21.71
N LEU A 228 8.33 -1.79 20.87
CA LEU A 228 8.41 -2.02 19.42
C LEU A 228 9.30 -3.22 19.04
N ARG A 229 10.25 -3.62 19.89
CA ARG A 229 11.23 -4.68 19.57
C ARG A 229 10.81 -6.09 19.96
N GLY A 230 9.71 -6.25 20.70
CA GLY A 230 9.24 -7.55 21.19
C GLY A 230 9.84 -7.90 22.53
#